data_AF-A0A955B9P4-F1
#
_entry.id   AF-A0A955B9P4-F1
#
_cell.length_a   1.000
_cell.length_b   1.000
_cell.length_c   1.000
_cell.angle_alpha   90.00
_cell.angle_beta   90.00
_cell.angle_gamma   90.00
#
_symmetry.space_group_name_H-M   'P 1'
#
loop_
_entity.id
_entity.type
_entity.pdbx_description
1 polymer ?
#
loop_
_entity_poly.entity_id
_entity_poly.type
_entity_poly.pdbx_seq_one_letter_code
_entity_poly.pdbx_strand_id
1 'polypeptide(L)'
;KNAERYITPELKEYEEKVLSADDKAKELEYEIFLEMRDLVHGAARRLQATADVLSNLDVLVSLAKLARLQEYCRPEITSDNTLKIVDGRHPVLDIIEPQGTFVANDTAIDGDDGFVMLITGPNMAGKSTYIRQVALINLMAQMGSFVPASSAVVGVADRIFARVGASDELSRGQSTFMVEMTETARILNTASERSLVVLDEIGRGTSTYDGLSLAWAIVEHIHDMIGCRTLFATHYHELTDLRHSLNGVRNLNVAVKEWQDDVVFLHKIIEGAADKSYGIHVARLAGVPAEVNERAKQILAQLEDEHAGSDGRPKIERPKERKGDIQLTLFGFADHPMLDEIRDAKIDDITPMDALLRLKKWQEELQKDGSARAAAR
;
A
#
# COMPACT_ATOMS: atom_id res chain seq x y z
N LYS A 1 25.11 -21.88 -63.35
CA LYS A 1 24.79 -22.94 -64.34
C LYS A 1 24.85 -22.45 -65.80
N ASN A 2 24.69 -21.13 -66.07
CA ASN A 2 24.73 -20.60 -67.45
C ASN A 2 25.94 -19.67 -67.74
N ALA A 3 27.03 -19.81 -66.99
CA ALA A 3 28.28 -19.07 -67.25
C ALA A 3 29.48 -19.81 -66.66
N GLU A 4 30.63 -19.72 -67.34
CA GLU A 4 31.93 -20.20 -66.87
C GLU A 4 32.75 -18.99 -66.37
N ARG A 5 33.43 -19.15 -65.24
CA ARG A 5 34.36 -18.16 -64.70
C ARG A 5 35.78 -18.61 -65.01
N TYR A 6 36.56 -17.72 -65.60
CA TYR A 6 37.97 -17.95 -65.90
C TYR A 6 38.83 -16.96 -65.11
N ILE A 7 40.07 -17.35 -64.83
CA ILE A 7 41.06 -16.52 -64.17
C ILE A 7 42.32 -16.47 -65.03
N THR A 8 42.93 -15.29 -65.16
CA THR A 8 44.24 -15.13 -65.78
C THR A 8 45.32 -14.97 -64.71
N PRO A 9 46.60 -15.29 -65.00
CA PRO A 9 47.69 -15.09 -64.05
C PRO A 9 47.75 -13.65 -63.51
N GLU A 10 47.59 -12.65 -64.38
CA GLU A 10 47.56 -11.23 -64.04
C GLU A 10 46.39 -10.87 -63.11
N LEU A 11 45.20 -11.43 -63.37
CA LEU A 11 44.02 -11.21 -62.53
C LEU A 11 44.20 -11.84 -61.14
N LYS A 12 44.87 -13.00 -61.07
CA LYS A 12 45.17 -13.68 -59.81
C LYS A 12 46.17 -12.89 -58.96
N GLU A 13 47.23 -12.35 -59.56
CA GLU A 13 48.17 -11.46 -58.86
C GLU A 13 47.48 -10.20 -58.33
N TYR A 14 46.55 -9.62 -59.10
CA TYR A 14 45.77 -8.47 -58.66
C TYR A 14 44.79 -8.84 -57.54
N GLU A 15 44.12 -9.98 -57.63
CA GLU A 15 43.22 -10.51 -56.59
C GLU A 15 43.96 -10.70 -55.26
N GLU A 16 45.14 -11.34 -55.27
CA GLU A 16 45.97 -11.51 -54.07
C GLU A 16 46.39 -10.16 -53.46
N LYS A 17 46.75 -9.18 -54.31
CA LYS A 17 47.10 -7.83 -53.85
C LYS A 17 45.91 -7.11 -53.22
N VAL A 18 44.72 -7.22 -53.82
CA VAL A 18 43.49 -6.61 -53.30
C VAL A 18 43.08 -7.25 -51.98
N LEU A 19 43.08 -8.59 -51.90
CA LEU A 19 42.74 -9.31 -50.67
C LEU A 19 43.72 -8.98 -49.54
N SER A 20 45.03 -8.96 -49.81
CA SER A 20 46.03 -8.58 -48.81
C SER A 20 45.88 -7.12 -48.34
N ALA A 21 45.50 -6.21 -49.24
CA ALA A 21 45.24 -4.81 -48.88
C ALA A 21 43.97 -4.67 -48.04
N ASP A 22 42.91 -5.41 -48.37
CA ASP A 22 41.65 -5.43 -47.61
C ASP A 22 41.83 -5.99 -46.20
N ASP A 23 42.59 -7.09 -46.06
CA ASP A 23 42.92 -7.66 -44.75
C ASP A 23 43.72 -6.67 -43.88
N LYS A 24 44.74 -6.01 -44.45
CA LYS A 24 45.52 -4.97 -43.76
C LYS A 24 44.66 -3.75 -43.38
N ALA A 25 43.71 -3.37 -44.22
CA ALA A 25 42.82 -2.26 -43.94
C ALA A 25 41.92 -2.59 -42.74
N LYS A 26 41.37 -3.81 -42.67
CA LYS A 26 40.56 -4.29 -41.53
C LYS A 26 41.36 -4.42 -40.25
N GLU A 27 42.59 -4.91 -40.32
CA GLU A 27 43.49 -4.98 -39.17
C GLU A 27 43.74 -3.57 -38.60
N LEU A 28 44.11 -2.62 -39.46
CA LEU A 28 44.33 -1.23 -39.05
C LEU A 28 43.06 -0.57 -38.50
N GLU A 29 41.89 -0.82 -39.10
CA GLU A 29 40.61 -0.34 -38.59
C GLU A 29 40.33 -0.87 -37.18
N TYR A 30 40.59 -2.16 -36.94
CA TYR A 30 40.41 -2.77 -35.63
C TYR A 30 41.38 -2.21 -34.58
N GLU A 31 42.64 -1.97 -34.95
CA GLU A 31 43.62 -1.30 -34.08
C GLU A 31 43.13 0.10 -33.68
N ILE A 32 42.69 0.92 -34.64
CA ILE A 32 42.14 2.26 -34.38
C ILE A 32 40.88 2.19 -33.48
N PHE A 33 40.01 1.20 -33.70
CA PHE A 33 38.83 0.99 -32.87
C PHE A 33 39.22 0.64 -31.42
N LEU A 34 40.22 -0.21 -31.21
CA LEU A 34 40.72 -0.55 -29.88
C LEU A 34 41.33 0.67 -29.17
N GLU A 35 42.10 1.48 -29.88
CA GLU A 35 42.63 2.75 -29.36
C GLU A 35 41.49 3.70 -28.93
N MET A 36 40.45 3.83 -29.75
CA MET A 36 39.28 4.63 -29.42
C MET A 36 38.55 4.08 -28.18
N ARG A 37 38.36 2.76 -28.10
CA ARG A 37 37.74 2.11 -26.95
C ARG A 37 38.53 2.39 -25.67
N ASP A 38 39.85 2.28 -25.72
CA ASP A 38 40.72 2.48 -24.55
C ASP A 38 40.75 3.96 -24.13
N LEU A 39 40.69 4.89 -25.09
CA LEU A 39 40.52 6.32 -24.82
C LEU A 39 39.19 6.60 -24.11
N VAL A 40 38.08 6.02 -24.58
CA VAL A 40 36.76 6.14 -23.94
C VAL A 40 36.76 5.51 -22.56
N HIS A 41 37.40 4.35 -22.40
CA HIS A 41 37.55 3.67 -21.11
C HIS A 41 38.31 4.54 -20.10
N GLY A 42 39.37 5.22 -20.51
CA GLY A 42 40.08 6.19 -19.67
C GLY A 42 39.19 7.35 -19.20
N ALA A 43 38.17 7.71 -19.98
CA ALA A 43 37.19 8.73 -19.64
C ALA A 43 35.93 8.17 -18.93
N ALA A 44 35.84 6.86 -18.66
CA ALA A 44 34.62 6.21 -18.18
C ALA A 44 34.05 6.86 -16.90
N ARG A 45 34.91 7.15 -15.91
CA ARG A 45 34.48 7.83 -14.68
C ARG A 45 33.85 9.21 -14.94
N ARG A 46 34.42 9.98 -15.87
CA ARG A 46 33.89 11.30 -16.25
C ARG A 46 32.54 11.16 -16.95
N LEU A 47 32.40 10.17 -17.83
CA LEU A 47 31.14 9.91 -18.54
C LEU A 47 30.03 9.45 -17.57
N GLN A 48 30.34 8.56 -16.63
CA GLN A 48 29.41 8.11 -15.60
C GLN A 48 28.97 9.28 -14.70
N ALA A 49 29.91 10.09 -14.20
CA ALA A 49 29.59 11.27 -13.41
C ALA A 49 28.71 12.27 -14.18
N THR A 50 28.94 12.42 -15.49
CA THR A 50 28.10 13.26 -16.35
C THR A 50 26.69 12.67 -16.48
N ALA A 51 26.57 11.36 -16.67
CA ALA A 51 25.28 10.68 -16.75
C ALA A 51 24.48 10.82 -15.43
N ASP A 52 25.14 10.72 -14.28
CA ASP A 52 24.52 10.90 -12.96
C ASP A 52 24.00 12.33 -12.75
N VAL A 53 24.73 13.34 -13.22
CA VAL A 53 24.27 14.74 -13.16
C VAL A 53 23.08 14.95 -14.11
N LEU A 54 23.15 14.41 -15.33
CA LEU A 54 22.07 14.52 -16.31
C LEU A 54 20.80 13.80 -15.85
N SER A 55 20.91 12.64 -15.22
CA SER A 55 19.75 11.89 -14.71
C SER A 55 19.04 12.64 -13.58
N ASN A 56 19.80 13.23 -12.64
CA ASN A 56 19.22 14.09 -11.60
C ASN A 56 18.53 15.31 -12.20
N LEU A 57 19.14 15.96 -13.19
CA LEU A 57 18.54 17.09 -13.88
C LEU A 57 17.24 16.70 -14.60
N ASP A 58 17.22 15.57 -15.30
CA ASP A 58 16.06 15.08 -16.03
C ASP A 58 14.87 14.81 -15.11
N VAL A 59 15.11 14.16 -13.96
CA VAL A 59 14.08 13.93 -12.93
C VAL A 59 13.56 15.26 -12.38
N LEU A 60 14.43 16.18 -11.97
CA LEU A 60 14.02 17.47 -11.39
C LEU A 60 13.23 18.33 -12.39
N VAL A 61 13.67 18.38 -13.65
CA VAL A 61 12.96 19.09 -14.72
C VAL A 61 11.61 18.44 -15.01
N SER A 62 11.53 17.11 -15.03
CA SER A 62 10.28 16.39 -15.22
C SER A 62 9.26 16.67 -14.11
N LEU A 63 9.70 16.67 -12.85
CA LEU A 63 8.85 17.01 -11.70
C LEU A 63 8.39 18.48 -11.75
N ALA A 64 9.30 19.41 -12.07
CA ALA A 64 8.96 20.83 -12.17
C ALA A 64 7.98 21.11 -13.31
N LYS A 65 8.15 20.44 -14.46
CA LYS A 65 7.24 20.53 -15.60
C LYS A 65 5.86 20.02 -15.23
N LEU A 66 5.76 18.85 -14.59
CA LEU A 66 4.49 18.29 -14.12
C LEU A 66 3.80 19.25 -13.15
N ALA A 67 4.54 19.76 -12.16
CA ALA A 67 4.01 20.66 -11.15
C ALA A 67 3.44 21.94 -11.76
N ARG A 68 4.11 22.49 -12.78
CA ARG A 68 3.66 23.68 -13.50
C ARG A 68 2.41 23.41 -14.34
N LEU A 69 2.35 22.27 -15.03
CA LEU A 69 1.24 21.92 -15.91
C LEU A 69 -0.04 21.59 -15.15
N GLN A 70 0.10 20.97 -13.96
CA GLN A 70 -1.02 20.49 -13.15
C GLN A 70 -1.30 21.35 -11.91
N GLU A 71 -0.64 22.52 -11.82
CA GLU A 71 -0.79 23.47 -10.71
C GLU A 71 -0.58 22.82 -9.32
N TYR A 72 0.46 22.00 -9.20
CA TYR A 72 0.81 21.38 -7.93
C TYR A 72 1.45 22.39 -6.98
N CYS A 73 1.17 22.27 -5.68
CA CYS A 73 1.78 23.10 -4.66
C CYS A 73 3.08 22.48 -4.13
N ARG A 74 3.99 23.32 -3.66
CA ARG A 74 5.16 22.85 -2.91
C ARG A 74 4.69 22.44 -1.51
N PRO A 75 4.88 21.19 -1.06
CA PRO A 75 4.54 20.80 0.30
C PRO A 75 5.54 21.40 1.30
N GLU A 76 5.06 21.74 2.49
CA GLU A 76 5.89 21.96 3.67
C GLU A 76 6.17 20.62 4.34
N ILE A 77 7.44 20.26 4.51
CA ILE A 77 7.84 19.01 5.16
C ILE A 77 8.16 19.28 6.63
N THR A 78 7.55 18.53 7.54
CA THR A 78 7.78 18.68 8.99
C THR A 78 8.28 17.39 9.63
N SER A 79 8.90 17.50 10.81
CA SER A 79 9.31 16.35 11.62
C SER A 79 8.18 15.77 12.45
N ASP A 80 7.09 16.50 12.63
CA ASP A 80 5.97 16.11 13.47
C ASP A 80 5.05 15.14 12.72
N ASN A 81 4.05 14.58 13.39
CA ASN A 81 3.07 13.67 12.80
C ASN A 81 1.89 14.42 12.12
N THR A 82 2.07 15.68 11.73
CA THR A 82 1.04 16.46 11.06
C THR A 82 0.85 16.00 9.62
N LEU A 83 -0.39 15.92 9.16
CA LEU A 83 -0.75 15.72 7.75
C LEU A 83 -1.96 16.60 7.44
N LYS A 84 -1.69 17.75 6.82
CA LYS A 84 -2.71 18.70 6.40
C LYS A 84 -2.63 18.85 4.89
N ILE A 85 -3.72 18.55 4.20
CA ILE A 85 -3.84 18.65 2.74
C ILE A 85 -5.12 19.43 2.48
N VAL A 86 -5.02 20.51 1.72
CA VAL A 86 -6.18 21.33 1.31
C VAL A 86 -6.43 21.13 -0.17
N ASP A 87 -7.67 20.81 -0.55
CA ASP A 87 -8.09 20.47 -1.91
C ASP A 87 -7.15 19.45 -2.56
N GLY A 88 -6.80 18.39 -1.84
CA GLY A 88 -6.01 17.29 -2.37
C GLY A 88 -6.74 16.61 -3.52
N ARG A 89 -6.00 16.19 -4.54
CA ARG A 89 -6.50 15.45 -5.70
C ARG A 89 -5.68 14.18 -5.93
N HIS A 90 -6.29 13.14 -6.48
CA HIS A 90 -5.59 11.88 -6.73
C HIS A 90 -4.67 12.05 -7.95
N PRO A 91 -3.32 11.90 -7.84
CA PRO A 91 -2.37 12.32 -8.88
C PRO A 91 -2.53 11.63 -10.24
N VAL A 92 -3.15 10.43 -10.26
CA VAL A 92 -3.45 9.69 -11.49
C VAL A 92 -4.86 9.99 -12.02
N LEU A 93 -5.90 9.79 -11.20
CA LEU A 93 -7.29 9.99 -11.62
C LEU A 93 -7.60 11.45 -12.00
N ASP A 94 -6.97 12.43 -11.34
CA ASP A 94 -7.11 13.86 -11.68
C ASP A 94 -6.66 14.18 -13.13
N ILE A 95 -5.77 13.36 -13.68
CA ILE A 95 -5.25 13.52 -15.05
C ILE A 95 -6.06 12.70 -16.06
N ILE A 96 -6.52 11.50 -15.68
CA ILE A 96 -7.23 10.57 -16.57
C ILE A 96 -8.68 11.01 -16.77
N GLU A 97 -9.32 11.51 -15.71
CA GLU A 97 -10.69 11.99 -15.77
C GLU A 97 -10.78 13.34 -16.51
N PRO A 98 -11.93 13.67 -17.12
CA PRO A 98 -12.10 14.96 -17.78
C PRO A 98 -11.82 16.14 -16.84
N GLN A 99 -11.18 17.20 -17.34
CA GLN A 99 -10.81 18.35 -16.49
C GLN A 99 -12.03 18.91 -15.74
N GLY A 100 -11.87 19.06 -14.42
CA GLY A 100 -12.90 19.61 -13.54
C GLY A 100 -13.94 18.61 -13.03
N THR A 101 -13.82 17.31 -13.34
CA THR A 101 -14.74 16.29 -12.79
C THR A 101 -14.28 15.70 -11.46
N PHE A 102 -12.97 15.67 -11.21
CA PHE A 102 -12.43 15.14 -9.96
C PHE A 102 -12.73 16.10 -8.79
N VAL A 103 -13.30 15.57 -7.72
CA VAL A 103 -13.67 16.36 -6.53
C VAL A 103 -12.52 16.35 -5.54
N ALA A 104 -11.96 17.53 -5.29
CA ALA A 104 -10.86 17.73 -4.36
C ALA A 104 -11.31 17.59 -2.89
N ASN A 105 -10.45 17.01 -2.06
CA ASN A 105 -10.76 16.68 -0.67
C ASN A 105 -9.67 17.14 0.29
N ASP A 106 -10.11 17.65 1.43
CA ASP A 106 -9.22 18.06 2.52
C ASP A 106 -8.86 16.84 3.37
N THR A 107 -7.69 16.89 3.99
CA THR A 107 -7.24 15.91 4.98
C THR A 107 -6.60 16.67 6.12
N ALA A 108 -7.04 16.42 7.35
CA ALA A 108 -6.43 16.97 8.55
C ALA A 108 -6.23 15.83 9.55
N ILE A 109 -4.97 15.50 9.78
CA ILE A 109 -4.52 14.58 10.83
C ILE A 109 -3.43 15.33 11.59
N ASP A 110 -3.75 15.80 12.78
CA ASP A 110 -2.88 16.63 13.61
C ASP A 110 -3.13 16.29 15.08
N GLY A 111 -2.21 16.63 15.98
CA GLY A 111 -2.34 16.28 17.41
C GLY A 111 -3.69 16.71 18.02
N ASP A 112 -4.21 17.86 17.61
CA ASP A 112 -5.53 18.38 18.00
C ASP A 112 -6.69 17.83 17.13
N ASP A 113 -6.37 17.38 15.92
CA ASP A 113 -7.32 16.85 14.96
C ASP A 113 -7.57 15.34 15.07
N GLY A 114 -6.86 14.68 15.98
CA GLY A 114 -6.86 13.23 16.07
C GLY A 114 -6.00 12.58 15.00
N PHE A 115 -5.67 11.31 15.23
CA PHE A 115 -4.72 10.55 14.42
C PHE A 115 -5.37 9.32 13.76
N VAL A 116 -6.62 8.99 14.08
CA VAL A 116 -7.38 7.92 13.41
C VAL A 116 -8.63 8.51 12.75
N MET A 117 -8.73 8.36 11.43
CA MET A 117 -9.85 8.82 10.63
C MET A 117 -10.68 7.62 10.16
N LEU A 118 -11.87 7.45 10.72
CA LEU A 118 -12.85 6.44 10.30
C LEU A 118 -13.71 7.02 9.19
N ILE A 119 -13.59 6.49 7.98
CA ILE A 119 -14.31 6.97 6.79
C ILE A 119 -15.44 6.00 6.46
N THR A 120 -16.67 6.47 6.61
CA THR A 120 -17.90 5.69 6.33
C THR A 120 -18.62 6.19 5.09
N GLY A 121 -19.50 5.35 4.55
CA GLY A 121 -20.32 5.68 3.39
C GLY A 121 -20.46 4.50 2.43
N PRO A 122 -21.33 4.63 1.41
CA PRO A 122 -21.61 3.55 0.48
C PRO A 122 -20.39 3.15 -0.36
N ASN A 123 -20.42 1.93 -0.88
CA ASN A 123 -19.43 1.47 -1.85
C ASN A 123 -19.53 2.33 -3.12
N MET A 124 -18.41 2.50 -3.83
CA MET A 124 -18.26 3.40 -4.99
C MET A 124 -18.34 4.91 -4.70
N ALA A 125 -18.54 5.33 -3.45
CA ALA A 125 -18.62 6.75 -3.08
C ALA A 125 -17.25 7.47 -3.02
N GLY A 126 -16.14 6.82 -3.41
CA GLY A 126 -14.81 7.43 -3.45
C GLY A 126 -13.96 7.28 -2.18
N LYS A 127 -14.39 6.50 -1.17
CA LYS A 127 -13.62 6.25 0.07
C LYS A 127 -12.20 5.71 -0.22
N SER A 128 -12.10 4.64 -1.00
CA SER A 128 -10.83 4.02 -1.40
C SER A 128 -9.95 4.98 -2.20
N THR A 129 -10.56 5.82 -3.04
CA THR A 129 -9.85 6.85 -3.80
C THR A 129 -9.24 7.90 -2.89
N TYR A 130 -10.01 8.36 -1.90
CA TYR A 130 -9.56 9.35 -0.92
C TYR A 130 -8.37 8.84 -0.10
N ILE A 131 -8.45 7.64 0.47
CA ILE A 131 -7.35 7.11 1.30
C ILE A 131 -6.08 6.85 0.48
N ARG A 132 -6.21 6.37 -0.77
CA ARG A 132 -5.08 6.17 -1.68
C ARG A 132 -4.45 7.50 -2.08
N GLN A 133 -5.27 8.51 -2.36
CA GLN A 133 -4.82 9.87 -2.65
C GLN A 133 -3.94 10.40 -1.52
N VAL A 134 -4.37 10.28 -0.26
CA VAL A 134 -3.60 10.76 0.90
C VAL A 134 -2.24 10.06 0.99
N ALA A 135 -2.20 8.74 0.81
CA ALA A 135 -0.95 7.97 0.79
C ALA A 135 -0.02 8.39 -0.36
N LEU A 136 -0.56 8.59 -1.56
CA LEU A 136 0.21 9.02 -2.73
C LEU A 136 0.77 10.44 -2.56
N ILE A 137 -0.02 11.37 -2.01
CA ILE A 137 0.45 12.73 -1.72
C ILE A 137 1.60 12.71 -0.71
N ASN A 138 1.48 11.91 0.35
CA ASN A 138 2.55 11.74 1.33
C ASN A 138 3.84 11.20 0.68
N LEU A 139 3.72 10.16 -0.15
CA LEU A 139 4.85 9.56 -0.87
C LEU A 139 5.51 10.57 -1.83
N MET A 140 4.72 11.30 -2.63
CA MET A 140 5.22 12.30 -3.57
C MET A 140 5.96 13.44 -2.86
N ALA A 141 5.43 13.89 -1.71
CA ALA A 141 6.09 14.92 -0.89
C ALA A 141 7.46 14.44 -0.38
N GLN A 142 7.55 13.22 0.15
CA GLN A 142 8.80 12.63 0.64
C GLN A 142 9.80 12.29 -0.47
N MET A 143 9.33 12.04 -1.69
CA MET A 143 10.17 11.89 -2.87
C MET A 143 10.83 13.23 -3.30
N GLY A 144 10.33 14.36 -2.80
CA GLY A 144 10.81 15.70 -3.17
C GLY A 144 10.04 16.34 -4.33
N SER A 145 8.86 15.83 -4.67
CA SER A 145 7.96 16.41 -5.67
C SER A 145 7.04 17.46 -5.06
N PHE A 146 6.53 18.35 -5.92
CA PHE A 146 5.30 19.10 -5.64
C PHE A 146 4.11 18.13 -5.65
N VAL A 147 3.01 18.50 -5.01
CA VAL A 147 1.84 17.61 -4.79
C VAL A 147 0.53 18.20 -5.34
N PRO A 148 -0.42 17.35 -5.77
CA PRO A 148 -1.74 17.76 -6.27
C PRO A 148 -2.65 18.27 -5.15
N ALA A 149 -2.40 19.48 -4.67
CA ALA A 149 -3.19 20.14 -3.63
C ALA A 149 -3.08 21.67 -3.77
N SER A 150 -4.02 22.41 -3.17
CA SER A 150 -3.92 23.86 -3.02
C SER A 150 -2.83 24.24 -2.00
N SER A 151 -2.73 23.47 -0.91
CA SER A 151 -1.64 23.57 0.07
C SER A 151 -1.44 22.23 0.78
N ALA A 152 -0.23 21.94 1.25
CA ALA A 152 0.06 20.72 1.97
C ALA A 152 1.16 20.91 3.02
N VAL A 153 0.94 20.38 4.23
CA VAL A 153 1.93 20.18 5.29
C VAL A 153 2.03 18.68 5.56
N VAL A 154 3.19 18.10 5.33
CA VAL A 154 3.42 16.65 5.37
C VAL A 154 4.54 16.33 6.35
N GLY A 155 4.16 15.76 7.48
CA GLY A 155 5.05 15.18 8.46
C GLY A 155 5.67 13.88 7.94
N VAL A 156 6.98 13.71 8.06
CA VAL A 156 7.69 12.55 7.51
C VAL A 156 7.22 11.24 8.17
N ALA A 157 6.61 10.37 7.38
CA ALA A 157 6.32 8.98 7.70
C ALA A 157 7.55 8.09 7.48
N ASP A 158 7.84 7.24 8.46
CA ASP A 158 8.89 6.22 8.35
C ASP A 158 8.48 5.10 7.38
N ARG A 159 7.18 4.75 7.38
CA ARG A 159 6.58 3.71 6.54
C ARG A 159 5.14 4.09 6.18
N ILE A 160 4.73 3.75 4.97
CA ILE A 160 3.34 3.79 4.52
C ILE A 160 2.85 2.35 4.42
N PHE A 161 1.87 1.99 5.24
CA PHE A 161 1.18 0.71 5.18
C PHE A 161 -0.14 0.87 4.46
N ALA A 162 -0.42 -0.02 3.54
CA ALA A 162 -1.66 -0.01 2.78
C ALA A 162 -2.25 -1.42 2.76
N ARG A 163 -3.43 -1.56 3.35
CA ARG A 163 -4.32 -2.69 3.14
C ARG A 163 -5.48 -2.19 2.30
N VAL A 164 -5.36 -2.38 1.00
CA VAL A 164 -6.34 -1.94 0.02
C VAL A 164 -6.79 -3.18 -0.74
N GLY A 165 -8.10 -3.43 -0.79
CA GLY A 165 -8.70 -4.70 -1.22
C GLY A 165 -7.97 -5.39 -2.39
N ALA A 166 -7.74 -6.70 -2.24
CA ALA A 166 -7.04 -7.51 -3.23
C ALA A 166 -8.03 -7.99 -4.30
N SER A 167 -7.98 -7.43 -5.50
CA SER A 167 -8.66 -8.03 -6.65
C SER A 167 -7.89 -9.20 -7.28
N ASP A 168 -6.59 -9.40 -6.99
CA ASP A 168 -5.74 -10.09 -7.98
C ASP A 168 -4.77 -11.20 -7.49
N GLU A 169 -4.91 -11.75 -6.28
CA GLU A 169 -4.03 -12.87 -5.85
C GLU A 169 -4.79 -14.11 -5.38
N LEU A 170 -5.68 -14.63 -6.22
CA LEU A 170 -6.22 -16.00 -6.08
C LEU A 170 -5.24 -17.10 -6.53
N SER A 171 -4.04 -16.75 -6.98
CA SER A 171 -3.08 -17.66 -7.60
C SER A 171 -2.32 -18.58 -6.63
N ARG A 172 -2.51 -18.43 -5.30
CA ARG A 172 -1.74 -19.19 -4.28
C ARG A 172 -2.55 -20.15 -3.38
N GLY A 173 -3.84 -20.37 -3.64
CA GLY A 173 -4.64 -21.34 -2.87
C GLY A 173 -4.84 -20.98 -1.39
N GLN A 174 -4.56 -19.74 -0.99
CA GLN A 174 -4.88 -19.21 0.33
C GLN A 174 -6.25 -18.53 0.30
N SER A 175 -7.01 -18.61 1.40
CA SER A 175 -8.26 -17.85 1.55
C SER A 175 -7.95 -16.35 1.47
N THR A 176 -8.77 -15.59 0.74
CA THR A 176 -8.66 -14.13 0.64
C THR A 176 -8.67 -13.46 2.01
N PHE A 177 -9.44 -14.01 2.96
CA PHE A 177 -9.46 -13.56 4.34
C PHE A 177 -8.15 -13.85 5.09
N MET A 178 -7.49 -14.98 4.83
CA MET A 178 -6.20 -15.29 5.46
C MET A 178 -5.10 -14.34 4.98
N VAL A 179 -5.10 -13.99 3.68
CA VAL A 179 -4.17 -13.00 3.11
C VAL A 179 -4.41 -11.65 3.77
N GLU A 180 -5.67 -11.23 3.87
CA GLU A 180 -6.08 -9.99 4.55
C GLU A 180 -5.60 -9.93 6.01
N MET A 181 -5.77 -11.03 6.77
CA MET A 181 -5.32 -11.10 8.15
C MET A 181 -3.80 -11.12 8.28
N THR A 182 -3.09 -11.76 7.34
CA THR A 182 -1.62 -11.77 7.33
C THR A 182 -1.06 -10.38 7.04
N GLU A 183 -1.65 -9.66 6.08
CA GLU A 183 -1.31 -8.27 5.79
C GLU A 183 -1.58 -7.37 6.99
N THR A 184 -2.75 -7.50 7.60
CA THR A 184 -3.12 -6.75 8.81
C THR A 184 -2.15 -7.03 9.96
N ALA A 185 -1.82 -8.30 10.22
CA ALA A 185 -0.85 -8.68 11.24
C ALA A 185 0.54 -8.05 10.96
N ARG A 186 0.97 -7.97 9.70
CA ARG A 186 2.22 -7.31 9.35
C ARG A 186 2.21 -5.83 9.69
N ILE A 187 1.09 -5.13 9.44
CA ILE A 187 0.91 -3.73 9.79
C ILE A 187 1.02 -3.57 11.31
N LEU A 188 0.21 -4.31 12.07
CA LEU A 188 0.16 -4.17 13.54
C LEU A 188 1.51 -4.49 14.21
N ASN A 189 2.27 -5.45 13.69
CA ASN A 189 3.56 -5.83 14.27
C ASN A 189 4.74 -4.93 13.86
N THR A 190 4.59 -4.08 12.83
CA THR A 190 5.73 -3.32 12.25
C THR A 190 5.51 -1.82 12.21
N ALA A 191 4.27 -1.35 12.30
CA ALA A 191 3.98 0.07 12.33
C ALA A 191 4.56 0.73 13.58
N SER A 192 5.07 1.95 13.40
CA SER A 192 5.54 2.81 14.48
C SER A 192 4.60 4.00 14.63
N GLU A 193 4.74 4.78 15.70
CA GLU A 193 4.00 6.03 15.90
C GLU A 193 4.13 7.03 14.74
N ARG A 194 5.21 6.93 13.94
CA ARG A 194 5.46 7.83 12.79
C ARG A 194 4.83 7.32 11.49
N SER A 195 4.35 6.09 11.47
CA SER A 195 3.83 5.47 10.26
C SER A 195 2.52 6.12 9.79
N LEU A 196 2.24 5.95 8.50
CA LEU A 196 0.94 6.24 7.90
C LEU A 196 0.28 4.92 7.53
N VAL A 197 -0.87 4.63 8.12
CA VAL A 197 -1.62 3.39 7.89
C VAL A 197 -2.90 3.71 7.11
N VAL A 198 -3.13 2.99 6.02
CA VAL A 198 -4.32 3.07 5.20
C VAL A 198 -4.99 1.70 5.15
N LEU A 199 -6.21 1.61 5.66
CA LEU A 199 -7.00 0.38 5.72
C LEU A 199 -8.29 0.57 4.91
N ASP A 200 -8.60 -0.40 4.07
CA ASP A 200 -9.80 -0.41 3.23
C ASP A 200 -10.58 -1.71 3.47
N GLU A 201 -11.74 -1.57 4.10
CA GLU A 201 -12.76 -2.62 4.23
C GLU A 201 -12.29 -3.93 4.90
N ILE A 202 -11.45 -3.80 5.94
CA ILE A 202 -11.05 -4.94 6.77
C ILE A 202 -12.25 -5.62 7.43
N GLY A 203 -12.22 -6.94 7.49
CA GLY A 203 -13.22 -7.80 8.11
C GLY A 203 -14.35 -8.21 7.17
N ARG A 204 -14.29 -7.90 5.86
CA ARG A 204 -15.37 -8.24 4.92
C ARG A 204 -15.42 -9.72 4.54
N GLY A 205 -14.30 -10.43 4.60
CA GLY A 205 -14.20 -11.84 4.17
C GLY A 205 -14.73 -12.90 5.16
N THR A 206 -15.39 -12.49 6.25
CA THR A 206 -15.84 -13.37 7.34
C THR A 206 -17.28 -13.03 7.78
N SER A 207 -17.78 -13.66 8.84
CA SER A 207 -19.10 -13.35 9.41
C SER A 207 -19.15 -11.88 9.83
N THR A 208 -20.32 -11.23 9.70
CA THR A 208 -20.47 -9.78 9.98
C THR A 208 -20.01 -9.42 11.39
N TYR A 209 -20.37 -10.24 12.39
CA TYR A 209 -19.99 -10.00 13.78
C TYR A 209 -18.51 -10.26 14.04
N ASP A 210 -17.90 -11.29 13.45
CA ASP A 210 -16.45 -11.52 13.57
C ASP A 210 -15.66 -10.41 12.89
N GLY A 211 -16.11 -9.99 11.71
CA GLY A 211 -15.50 -8.92 10.92
C GLY A 211 -15.53 -7.57 11.64
N LEU A 212 -16.70 -7.21 12.18
CA LEU A 212 -16.86 -6.01 13.02
C LEU A 212 -15.97 -6.09 14.27
N SER A 213 -15.98 -7.22 14.97
CA SER A 213 -15.19 -7.39 16.20
C SER A 213 -13.69 -7.27 15.95
N LEU A 214 -13.20 -7.86 14.86
CA LEU A 214 -11.80 -7.73 14.44
C LEU A 214 -11.47 -6.29 14.06
N ALA A 215 -12.27 -5.67 13.20
CA ALA A 215 -12.04 -4.28 12.79
C ALA A 215 -12.02 -3.32 14.00
N TRP A 216 -12.89 -3.55 14.97
CA TRP A 216 -12.94 -2.79 16.23
C TRP A 216 -11.65 -2.96 17.03
N ALA A 217 -11.25 -4.20 17.30
CA ALA A 217 -10.04 -4.51 18.05
C ALA A 217 -8.76 -4.00 17.34
N ILE A 218 -8.74 -4.02 16.01
CA ILE A 218 -7.64 -3.47 15.21
C ILE A 218 -7.53 -1.97 15.40
N VAL A 219 -8.65 -1.24 15.35
CA VAL A 219 -8.64 0.22 15.58
C VAL A 219 -8.21 0.55 17.00
N GLU A 220 -8.72 -0.18 18.00
CA GLU A 220 -8.29 -0.02 19.40
C GLU A 220 -6.78 -0.28 19.55
N HIS A 221 -6.26 -1.35 18.94
CA HIS A 221 -4.82 -1.66 19.00
C HIS A 221 -3.96 -0.57 18.33
N ILE A 222 -4.34 -0.12 17.13
CA ILE A 222 -3.63 0.96 16.44
C ILE A 222 -3.66 2.23 17.29
N HIS A 223 -4.81 2.53 17.91
CA HIS A 223 -4.99 3.71 18.73
C HIS A 223 -4.17 3.66 20.03
N ASP A 224 -4.35 2.61 20.83
CA ASP A 224 -3.82 2.53 22.20
C ASP A 224 -2.35 2.10 22.24
N MET A 225 -1.92 1.23 21.31
CA MET A 225 -0.58 0.65 21.35
C MET A 225 0.40 1.31 20.37
N ILE A 226 -0.06 1.73 19.19
CA ILE A 226 0.81 2.22 18.12
C ILE A 226 0.79 3.76 18.05
N GLY A 227 -0.38 4.39 18.12
CA GLY A 227 -0.53 5.84 18.10
C GLY A 227 -0.17 6.51 16.76
N CYS A 228 -0.34 5.81 15.64
CA CYS A 228 0.06 6.29 14.32
C CYS A 228 -1.08 6.89 13.48
N ARG A 229 -0.74 7.72 12.50
CA ARG A 229 -1.70 8.32 11.56
C ARG A 229 -2.39 7.21 10.77
N THR A 230 -3.71 7.15 10.85
CA THR A 230 -4.50 6.06 10.28
C THR A 230 -5.71 6.60 9.54
N LEU A 231 -5.91 6.14 8.31
CA LEU A 231 -7.16 6.30 7.56
C LEU A 231 -7.79 4.93 7.37
N PHE A 232 -8.99 4.75 7.88
CA PHE A 232 -9.72 3.49 7.75
C PHE A 232 -11.06 3.71 7.05
N ALA A 233 -11.13 3.32 5.78
CA ALA A 233 -12.39 3.22 5.06
C ALA A 233 -13.12 1.94 5.46
N THR A 234 -14.34 2.08 5.97
CA THR A 234 -15.13 0.94 6.46
C THR A 234 -16.59 1.02 6.01
N HIS A 235 -17.24 -0.14 6.01
CA HIS A 235 -18.68 -0.29 5.81
C HIS A 235 -19.41 -0.58 7.13
N TYR A 236 -18.67 -0.80 8.22
CA TYR A 236 -19.21 -0.99 9.56
C TYR A 236 -19.53 0.36 10.19
N HIS A 237 -20.81 0.72 10.24
CA HIS A 237 -21.26 1.97 10.85
C HIS A 237 -21.09 1.96 12.37
N GLU A 238 -21.12 0.78 12.99
CA GLU A 238 -20.94 0.56 14.42
C GLU A 238 -19.57 1.06 14.90
N LEU A 239 -18.53 1.01 14.05
CA LEU A 239 -17.21 1.55 14.40
C LEU A 239 -17.23 3.06 14.65
N THR A 240 -18.23 3.80 14.17
CA THR A 240 -18.33 5.24 14.42
C THR A 240 -18.53 5.57 15.91
N ASP A 241 -19.02 4.62 16.70
CA ASP A 241 -19.16 4.76 18.15
C ASP A 241 -17.80 4.84 18.87
N LEU A 242 -16.70 4.40 18.23
CA LEU A 242 -15.35 4.50 18.76
C LEU A 242 -14.93 5.94 19.05
N ARG A 243 -15.48 6.94 18.34
CA ARG A 243 -15.25 8.37 18.64
C ARG A 243 -15.66 8.73 20.07
N HIS A 244 -16.63 8.04 20.66
CA HIS A 244 -17.11 8.33 22.00
C HIS A 244 -16.21 7.75 23.10
N SER A 245 -15.43 6.73 22.78
CA SER A 245 -14.55 6.05 23.73
C SER A 245 -13.08 6.43 23.54
N LEU A 246 -12.60 6.54 22.30
CA LEU A 246 -11.20 6.79 21.94
C LEU A 246 -10.97 8.26 21.54
N ASN A 247 -10.14 8.96 22.30
CA ASN A 247 -9.77 10.34 22.01
C ASN A 247 -8.83 10.42 20.80
N GLY A 248 -9.15 11.22 19.80
CA GLY A 248 -8.33 11.32 18.59
C GLY A 248 -8.77 10.37 17.48
N VAL A 249 -9.89 9.66 17.67
CA VAL A 249 -10.68 9.07 16.58
C VAL A 249 -11.67 10.10 16.05
N ARG A 250 -11.70 10.31 14.74
CA ARG A 250 -12.70 11.15 14.06
C ARG A 250 -13.49 10.35 13.04
N ASN A 251 -14.76 10.69 12.92
CA ASN A 251 -15.65 10.13 11.91
C ASN A 251 -15.73 11.09 10.73
N LEU A 252 -15.46 10.55 9.55
CA LEU A 252 -15.65 11.18 8.27
C LEU A 252 -16.69 10.36 7.48
N ASN A 253 -17.45 11.03 6.63
CA ASN A 253 -18.35 10.37 5.71
C ASN A 253 -18.23 10.98 4.30
N VAL A 254 -18.70 10.23 3.31
CA VAL A 254 -18.88 10.80 1.97
C VAL A 254 -20.21 11.56 1.93
N ALA A 255 -20.18 12.81 1.47
CA ALA A 255 -21.36 13.62 1.27
C ALA A 255 -22.29 13.03 0.21
N VAL A 256 -23.55 12.85 0.60
CA VAL A 256 -24.63 12.31 -0.21
C VAL A 256 -25.73 13.35 -0.34
N LYS A 257 -26.27 13.56 -1.55
CA LYS A 257 -27.42 14.43 -1.79
C LYS A 257 -28.60 13.62 -2.31
N GLU A 258 -29.72 13.67 -1.59
CA GLU A 258 -30.99 13.08 -1.99
C GLU A 258 -31.80 14.11 -2.81
N TRP A 259 -32.27 13.71 -4.00
CA TRP A 259 -33.11 14.56 -4.85
C TRP A 259 -34.18 13.73 -5.56
N GLN A 260 -35.45 14.01 -5.32
CA GLN A 260 -36.60 13.38 -6.01
C GLN A 260 -36.49 11.84 -6.10
N ASP A 261 -36.19 11.19 -4.97
CA ASP A 261 -35.97 9.74 -4.82
C ASP A 261 -34.66 9.17 -5.41
N ASP A 262 -33.81 10.02 -6.00
CA ASP A 262 -32.46 9.66 -6.44
C ASP A 262 -31.39 10.08 -5.43
N VAL A 263 -30.28 9.33 -5.44
CA VAL A 263 -29.12 9.57 -4.57
C VAL A 263 -27.92 9.92 -5.44
N VAL A 264 -27.32 11.08 -5.20
CA VAL A 264 -26.12 11.53 -5.89
C VAL A 264 -24.95 11.56 -4.92
N PHE A 265 -23.88 10.83 -5.25
CA PHE A 265 -22.62 10.87 -4.51
C PHE A 265 -21.81 12.07 -4.96
N LEU A 266 -21.49 12.95 -4.00
CA LEU A 266 -20.73 14.17 -4.30
C LEU A 266 -19.22 13.94 -4.30
N HIS A 267 -18.75 12.75 -3.91
CA HIS A 267 -17.33 12.40 -3.75
C HIS A 267 -16.54 13.36 -2.83
N LYS A 268 -17.23 14.19 -2.04
CA LYS A 268 -16.65 15.09 -1.04
C LYS A 268 -16.69 14.41 0.32
N ILE A 269 -15.57 14.40 1.02
CA ILE A 269 -15.45 13.91 2.39
C ILE A 269 -15.81 15.06 3.34
N ILE A 270 -16.71 14.79 4.28
CA ILE A 270 -17.14 15.75 5.31
C ILE A 270 -17.02 15.10 6.70
N GLU A 271 -16.94 15.93 7.73
CA GLU A 271 -16.93 15.44 9.12
C GLU A 271 -18.32 14.93 9.51
N GLY A 272 -18.35 13.78 10.20
CA GLY A 272 -19.58 13.15 10.69
C GLY A 272 -19.58 11.64 10.48
N ALA A 273 -20.46 10.95 11.20
CA ALA A 273 -20.85 9.59 10.86
C ALA A 273 -21.87 9.64 9.72
N ALA A 274 -21.94 8.59 8.89
CA ALA A 274 -23.02 8.47 7.92
C ALA A 274 -24.34 8.13 8.63
N ASP A 275 -25.42 8.88 8.34
CA ASP A 275 -26.71 8.74 9.02
C ASP A 275 -27.54 7.54 8.55
N LYS A 276 -27.27 6.99 7.35
CA LYS A 276 -28.05 5.91 6.72
C LYS A 276 -27.20 5.01 5.82
N SER A 277 -27.65 3.76 5.67
CA SER A 277 -27.15 2.83 4.65
C SER A 277 -27.83 3.09 3.30
N TYR A 278 -27.04 3.38 2.26
CA TYR A 278 -27.55 3.69 0.92
C TYR A 278 -27.60 2.49 -0.05
N GLY A 279 -27.41 1.26 0.44
CA GLY A 279 -27.29 0.07 -0.40
C GLY A 279 -28.47 -0.17 -1.35
N ILE A 280 -29.71 0.00 -0.85
CA ILE A 280 -30.92 -0.16 -1.68
C ILE A 280 -31.03 0.94 -2.75
N HIS A 281 -30.59 2.17 -2.43
CA HIS A 281 -30.57 3.26 -3.40
C HIS A 281 -29.54 3.02 -4.51
N VAL A 282 -28.37 2.47 -4.17
CA VAL A 282 -27.36 2.05 -5.15
C VAL A 282 -27.89 0.92 -6.05
N ALA A 283 -28.64 -0.05 -5.50
CA ALA A 283 -29.27 -1.11 -6.28
C ALA A 283 -30.27 -0.55 -7.32
N ARG A 284 -31.05 0.48 -6.95
CA ARG A 284 -31.92 1.20 -7.88
C ARG A 284 -31.14 1.86 -9.01
N LEU A 285 -30.06 2.58 -8.71
CA LEU A 285 -29.18 3.19 -9.71
C LEU A 285 -28.56 2.16 -10.67
N ALA A 286 -28.27 0.95 -10.17
CA ALA A 286 -27.79 -0.17 -10.97
C ALA A 286 -28.87 -0.83 -11.85
N GLY A 287 -30.12 -0.36 -11.79
CA GLY A 287 -31.23 -0.89 -12.59
C GLY A 287 -31.90 -2.13 -12.00
N VAL A 288 -31.74 -2.41 -10.71
CA VAL A 288 -32.46 -3.51 -10.04
C VAL A 288 -33.99 -3.26 -10.11
N PRO A 289 -34.82 -4.27 -10.44
CA PRO A 289 -36.27 -4.09 -10.59
C PRO A 289 -36.93 -3.45 -9.37
N ALA A 290 -37.92 -2.58 -9.62
CA ALA A 290 -38.62 -1.83 -8.58
C ALA A 290 -39.23 -2.74 -7.50
N GLU A 291 -39.82 -3.87 -7.88
CA GLU A 291 -40.40 -4.85 -6.96
C GLU A 291 -39.38 -5.42 -5.97
N VAL A 292 -38.14 -5.67 -6.43
CA VAL A 292 -37.05 -6.17 -5.58
C VAL A 292 -36.59 -5.08 -4.60
N ASN A 293 -36.46 -3.84 -5.07
CA ASN A 293 -36.08 -2.71 -4.22
C ASN A 293 -37.14 -2.43 -3.14
N GLU A 294 -38.43 -2.44 -3.49
CA GLU A 294 -39.51 -2.26 -2.52
C GLU A 294 -39.56 -3.41 -1.50
N ARG A 295 -39.33 -4.65 -1.94
CA ARG A 295 -39.21 -5.79 -1.01
C ARG A 295 -37.99 -5.65 -0.09
N ALA A 296 -36.85 -5.21 -0.62
CA ALA A 296 -35.64 -5.00 0.17
C ALA A 296 -35.85 -3.92 1.24
N LYS A 297 -36.59 -2.84 0.93
CA LYS A 297 -36.95 -1.81 1.93
C LYS A 297 -37.80 -2.37 3.06
N GLN A 298 -38.79 -3.20 2.75
CA GLN A 298 -39.63 -3.85 3.76
C GLN A 298 -38.79 -4.75 4.69
N ILE A 299 -37.87 -5.53 4.13
CA ILE A 299 -36.99 -6.40 4.91
C ILE A 299 -36.04 -5.57 5.78
N LEU A 300 -35.45 -4.49 5.23
CA LEU A 300 -34.57 -3.62 5.99
C LEU A 300 -35.30 -2.98 7.19
N ALA A 301 -36.52 -2.48 6.98
CA ALA A 301 -37.32 -1.92 8.07
C ALA A 301 -37.62 -2.95 9.16
N GLN A 302 -37.92 -4.20 8.79
CA GLN A 302 -38.11 -5.29 9.76
C GLN A 302 -36.84 -5.60 10.56
N LEU A 303 -35.68 -5.65 9.89
CA LEU A 303 -34.40 -5.88 10.55
C LEU A 303 -34.02 -4.70 11.47
N GLU A 304 -34.26 -3.46 11.06
CA GLU A 304 -34.01 -2.27 11.89
C GLU A 304 -34.91 -2.26 13.13
N ASP A 305 -36.20 -2.60 12.99
CA ASP A 305 -37.13 -2.71 14.12
C ASP A 305 -36.77 -3.85 15.09
N GLU A 306 -36.32 -5.00 14.59
CA GLU A 306 -35.85 -6.12 15.42
C GLU A 306 -34.58 -5.76 16.22
N HIS A 307 -33.68 -4.96 15.64
CA HIS A 307 -32.48 -4.49 16.34
C HIS A 307 -32.73 -3.27 17.24
N ALA A 308 -33.79 -2.48 16.98
CA ALA A 308 -34.19 -1.35 17.84
C ALA A 308 -34.81 -1.80 19.17
N GLY A 309 -35.38 -3.00 19.24
CA GLY A 309 -36.02 -3.56 20.44
C GLY A 309 -35.06 -4.04 21.54
N SER A 310 -33.76 -4.15 21.26
CA SER A 310 -32.72 -4.55 22.22
C SER A 310 -31.69 -3.44 22.39
N ASP A 311 -32.06 -2.32 23.03
CA ASP A 311 -31.14 -1.27 23.51
C ASP A 311 -29.96 -0.99 22.54
N GLY A 312 -30.31 -0.77 21.26
CA GLY A 312 -29.52 -0.98 20.03
C GLY A 312 -28.23 -0.18 19.84
N ARG A 313 -27.32 -0.24 20.81
CA ARG A 313 -25.90 0.04 20.65
C ARG A 313 -25.16 -1.14 21.27
N PRO A 314 -24.25 -1.80 20.57
CA PRO A 314 -23.38 -2.77 21.21
C PRO A 314 -22.55 -2.03 22.27
N LYS A 315 -22.95 -2.13 23.55
CA LYS A 315 -22.11 -1.74 24.68
C LYS A 315 -20.98 -2.76 24.78
N ILE A 316 -20.00 -2.64 23.88
CA ILE A 316 -18.72 -3.30 24.03
C ILE A 316 -18.02 -2.56 25.18
N GLU A 317 -18.22 -3.06 26.41
CA GLU A 317 -17.54 -2.51 27.57
C GLU A 317 -16.03 -2.74 27.42
N ARG A 318 -15.25 -1.66 27.58
CA ARG A 318 -13.78 -1.76 27.61
C ARG A 318 -13.36 -2.76 28.70
N PRO A 319 -12.44 -3.69 28.39
CA PRO A 319 -11.81 -4.48 29.43
C PRO A 319 -11.13 -3.55 30.43
N LYS A 320 -11.52 -3.60 31.70
CA LYS A 320 -10.78 -2.93 32.78
C LYS A 320 -9.35 -3.46 32.78
N GLU A 321 -8.36 -2.56 32.73
CA GLU A 321 -6.93 -2.89 32.80
C GLU A 321 -6.66 -3.95 33.89
N ARG A 322 -6.46 -5.20 33.48
CA ARG A 322 -5.93 -6.24 34.36
C ARG A 322 -4.42 -6.15 34.35
N LYS A 323 -3.86 -5.42 35.32
CA LYS A 323 -2.47 -5.64 35.75
C LYS A 323 -2.41 -7.01 36.43
N GLY A 324 -1.86 -8.01 35.75
CA GLY A 324 -1.53 -9.30 36.35
C GLY A 324 -1.80 -10.50 35.45
N ASP A 325 -0.72 -11.20 35.11
CA ASP A 325 -0.59 -12.55 34.56
C ASP A 325 -1.41 -12.90 33.31
N ILE A 326 -0.72 -12.80 32.17
CA ILE A 326 -1.10 -13.45 30.91
C ILE A 326 -0.99 -14.97 31.14
N GLN A 327 -2.09 -15.58 31.56
CA GLN A 327 -2.27 -17.03 31.47
C GLN A 327 -2.48 -17.39 29.99
N LEU A 328 -1.37 -17.55 29.27
CA LEU A 328 -1.31 -18.10 27.92
C LEU A 328 -1.77 -19.56 27.95
N THR A 329 -2.98 -19.84 27.46
CA THR A 329 -3.30 -21.12 26.81
C THR A 329 -4.65 -21.05 26.13
N LEU A 330 -4.68 -21.19 24.79
CA LEU A 330 -5.27 -22.39 24.16
C LEU A 330 -5.04 -22.51 22.64
N PHE A 331 -4.57 -21.47 21.94
CA PHE A 331 -4.21 -21.54 20.51
C PHE A 331 -3.05 -20.62 20.11
N GLY A 332 -1.98 -20.61 20.91
CA GLY A 332 -0.70 -20.08 20.45
C GLY A 332 0.05 -21.19 19.72
N PHE A 333 0.51 -20.95 18.49
CA PHE A 333 1.66 -21.71 18.01
C PHE A 333 2.78 -21.42 19.00
N ALA A 334 3.11 -22.39 19.86
CA ALA A 334 4.26 -22.26 20.73
C ALA A 334 5.47 -21.99 19.83
N ASP A 335 6.16 -20.89 20.09
CA ASP A 335 7.46 -20.64 19.48
C ASP A 335 8.31 -21.90 19.65
N HIS A 336 8.95 -22.35 18.57
CA HIS A 336 9.77 -23.56 18.64
C HIS A 336 10.85 -23.34 19.73
N PRO A 337 11.10 -24.27 20.66
CA PRO A 337 12.03 -24.09 21.80
C PRO A 337 13.44 -23.61 21.43
N MET A 338 13.80 -23.80 20.15
CA MET A 338 15.04 -23.37 19.52
C MET A 338 15.17 -21.84 19.40
N LEU A 339 14.05 -21.10 19.30
CA LEU A 339 14.06 -19.64 19.23
C LEU A 339 14.53 -19.01 20.54
N ASP A 340 14.18 -19.62 21.67
CA ASP A 340 14.67 -19.21 22.98
C ASP A 340 16.16 -19.58 23.14
N GLU A 341 16.58 -20.77 22.70
CA GLU A 341 18.01 -21.15 22.70
C GLU A 341 18.89 -20.21 21.86
N ILE A 342 18.37 -19.69 20.74
CA ILE A 342 19.08 -18.72 19.89
C ILE A 342 19.11 -17.34 20.56
N ARG A 343 17.99 -16.91 21.16
CA ARG A 343 17.87 -15.60 21.79
C ARG A 343 18.76 -15.48 23.04
N ASP A 344 18.92 -16.58 23.77
CA ASP A 344 19.75 -16.66 24.98
C ASP A 344 21.23 -17.02 24.70
N ALA A 345 21.57 -17.30 23.43
CA ALA A 345 22.94 -17.60 23.06
C ALA A 345 23.83 -16.34 23.13
N LYS A 346 24.76 -16.32 24.08
CA LYS A 346 25.82 -15.30 24.16
C LYS A 346 26.91 -15.58 23.11
N ILE A 347 26.70 -15.08 21.90
CA ILE A 347 27.56 -15.36 20.73
C ILE A 347 29.03 -15.01 21.01
N ASP A 348 29.29 -13.95 21.78
CA ASP A 348 30.63 -13.47 22.11
C ASP A 348 31.40 -14.38 23.09
N ASP A 349 30.70 -15.27 23.81
CA ASP A 349 31.27 -16.15 24.85
C ASP A 349 31.41 -17.61 24.40
N ILE A 350 31.09 -17.92 23.13
CA ILE A 350 31.05 -19.30 22.63
C ILE A 350 32.24 -19.56 21.71
N THR A 351 32.90 -20.72 21.85
CA THR A 351 33.98 -21.09 20.94
C THR A 351 33.43 -21.42 19.54
N PRO A 352 34.20 -21.19 18.45
CA PRO A 352 33.74 -21.50 17.10
C PRO A 352 33.27 -22.95 16.92
N MET A 353 33.86 -23.89 17.65
CA MET A 353 33.47 -25.30 17.63
C MET A 353 32.11 -25.54 18.30
N ASP A 354 31.86 -24.90 19.46
CA ASP A 354 30.58 -25.00 20.16
C ASP A 354 29.44 -24.36 19.38
N ALA A 355 29.70 -23.26 18.67
CA ALA A 355 28.73 -22.64 17.77
C ALA A 355 28.34 -23.59 16.62
N LEU A 356 29.33 -24.27 16.01
CA LEU A 356 29.12 -25.27 14.96
C LEU A 356 28.32 -26.49 15.47
N LEU A 357 28.61 -26.95 16.69
CA LEU A 357 27.88 -28.06 17.31
C LEU A 357 26.41 -27.69 17.61
N ARG A 358 26.15 -26.48 18.10
CA ARG A 358 24.78 -25.98 18.33
C ARG A 358 24.00 -25.84 17.03
N LEU A 359 24.62 -25.28 15.98
CA LEU A 359 23.99 -25.19 14.66
C LEU A 359 23.65 -26.57 14.08
N LYS A 360 24.54 -27.55 14.26
CA LYS A 360 24.29 -28.93 13.84
C LYS A 360 23.14 -29.56 14.62
N LYS A 361 23.07 -29.36 15.94
CA LYS A 361 21.95 -29.83 16.79
C LYS A 361 20.62 -29.26 16.31
N TRP A 362 20.55 -27.95 16.07
CA TRP A 362 19.36 -27.27 15.56
C TRP A 362 18.91 -27.80 14.18
N GLN A 363 19.87 -28.07 13.29
CA GLN A 363 19.58 -28.65 11.98
C GLN A 363 18.97 -30.06 12.09
N GLU A 364 19.46 -30.89 13.01
CA GLU A 364 18.95 -32.25 13.25
C GLU A 364 17.55 -32.24 13.89
N GLU A 365 17.28 -31.30 14.81
CA GLU A 365 15.96 -31.14 15.44
C GLU A 365 14.89 -30.70 14.43
N LEU A 366 15.21 -29.74 13.55
CA LEU A 366 14.32 -29.29 12.48
C LEU A 366 14.00 -30.39 11.45
N GLN A 367 14.95 -31.27 11.15
CA GLN A 367 14.71 -32.39 10.24
C GLN A 367 13.80 -33.46 10.86
N LYS A 368 13.92 -33.73 12.17
CA LYS A 368 13.03 -34.64 12.89
C LYS A 368 11.59 -34.11 12.92
N ASP A 369 11.39 -32.83 13.23
CA ASP A 369 10.05 -32.22 13.24
C ASP A 369 9.41 -32.12 11.84
N GLY A 370 10.21 -31.90 10.80
CA GLY A 370 9.76 -31.94 9.41
C GLY A 370 9.24 -33.32 8.99
N SER A 371 9.91 -34.40 9.43
CA SER A 371 9.47 -35.78 9.16
C SER A 371 8.21 -36.18 9.93
N ALA A 372 8.04 -35.72 11.18
CA ALA A 372 6.85 -35.96 11.98
C ALA A 372 5.61 -35.24 11.41
N ARG A 373 5.77 -34.02 10.88
CA ARG A 373 4.70 -33.28 10.19
C ARG A 373 4.31 -33.86 8.83
N ALA A 374 5.25 -34.50 8.12
CA ALA A 374 4.96 -35.18 6.86
C ALA A 374 4.20 -36.50 7.05
N ALA A 375 4.38 -37.18 8.19
CA ALA A 375 3.66 -38.41 8.54
C ALA A 375 2.24 -38.17 9.12
N ALA A 376 1.93 -36.93 9.51
CA ALA A 376 0.64 -36.53 10.08
C ALA A 376 -0.28 -35.78 9.09
N ARG A 377 0.08 -35.73 7.79
CA ARG A 377 -0.71 -35.11 6.72
C ARG A 377 -1.38 -36.14 5.82
#